data_AF-A0A4U0W3B9-F1
#
_entry.id   AF-A0A4U0W3B9-F1
#
_cell.length_a   1.000
_cell.length_b   1.000
_cell.length_c   1.000
_cell.angle_alpha   90.00
_cell.angle_beta   90.00
_cell.angle_gamma   90.00
#
_symmetry.space_group_name_H-M   'P 1'
#
loop_
_entity.id
_entity.type
_entity.pdbx_description
1 polymer ?
#
loop_
_entity_poly.entity_id
_entity_poly.type
_entity_poly.pdbx_seq_one_letter_code
_entity_poly.pdbx_strand_id
1 'polypeptide(L)'
;MPCFDKKLEASREELTDVYWKQDEEAKQGVRDVDCVITARELLMLADSRGISFPALPRRPLSRRDRIAFPDPQLDAFLFPRGRRRSNRTVLEAGSSGGYLWHIMQTYQSQHLGSSIHIQRGRNADVVDYTLHSATNEPLLKAARYYGFRNIQNLVRRLKPAKQSRMPGAKMGGSRRPGAAVAAAGMDYAYVEVMACPGGCTNGGGQIKVGDVAGLWGARSGIENGGDQVVAPAQKEWLARVDEAYFSASDPGSDASDGDGDKEMVGADDGVEAGDGDDDVVDGISRSRVTAVLNHWAQVTGVELEKLLYTTYRKVESDVGKKDIPDVERVAGLASSIGGGW
;
A
#
# COMPACT_ATOMS: atom_id res chain seq x y z
N MET A 1 6.78 6.03 -6.71
CA MET A 1 5.81 5.83 -5.61
C MET A 1 4.58 6.71 -5.81
N PRO A 2 3.36 6.26 -5.55
CA PRO A 2 2.14 7.07 -5.74
C PRO A 2 1.83 8.03 -4.57
N CYS A 3 2.73 8.20 -3.59
CA CYS A 3 2.47 8.95 -2.36
C CYS A 3 3.66 9.83 -1.97
N PHE A 4 3.38 11.04 -1.46
CA PHE A 4 4.41 11.94 -0.91
C PHE A 4 4.95 11.47 0.43
N ASP A 5 4.15 10.78 1.25
CA ASP A 5 4.57 10.27 2.55
C ASP A 5 5.74 9.29 2.42
N LYS A 6 5.89 8.62 1.27
CA LYS A 6 7.06 7.77 0.99
C LYS A 6 8.37 8.55 1.00
N LYS A 7 8.36 9.85 0.71
CA LYS A 7 9.54 10.72 0.85
C LYS A 7 9.87 10.97 2.31
N LEU A 8 8.85 11.22 3.13
CA LEU A 8 9.02 11.39 4.58
C LEU A 8 9.51 10.09 5.21
N GLU A 9 8.95 8.96 4.80
CA GLU A 9 9.40 7.63 5.20
C GLU A 9 10.87 7.41 4.83
N ALA A 10 11.28 7.63 3.59
CA ALA A 10 12.68 7.49 3.16
C ALA A 10 13.65 8.48 3.86
N SER A 11 13.14 9.58 4.43
CA SER A 11 13.95 10.53 5.20
C SER A 11 14.12 10.17 6.67
N ARG A 12 13.45 9.11 7.14
CA ARG A 12 13.54 8.62 8.52
C ARG A 12 14.95 8.13 8.82
N GLU A 13 15.52 8.60 9.92
CA GLU A 13 16.89 8.26 10.32
C GLU A 13 17.05 6.76 10.55
N GLU A 14 16.00 6.11 11.06
CA GLU A 14 15.98 4.67 11.31
C GLU A 14 16.05 3.79 10.06
N LEU A 15 15.81 4.33 8.87
CA LEU A 15 15.95 3.62 7.59
C LEU A 15 17.36 3.81 7.03
N THR A 16 18.34 3.52 7.89
CA THR A 16 19.76 3.50 7.56
C THR A 16 20.41 2.26 8.15
N ASP A 17 21.53 1.85 7.54
CA ASP A 17 22.26 0.65 7.93
C ASP A 17 22.78 0.68 9.36
N VAL A 18 23.03 1.85 9.93
CA VAL A 18 23.41 2.01 11.34
C VAL A 18 22.38 1.42 12.30
N TYR A 19 21.09 1.38 11.94
CA TYR A 19 20.05 0.83 12.82
C TYR A 19 19.87 -0.67 12.69
N TRP A 20 20.19 -1.26 11.54
CA TRP A 20 20.05 -2.69 11.30
C TRP A 20 21.39 -3.47 11.30
N LYS A 21 22.53 -2.82 11.12
CA LYS A 21 23.87 -3.34 11.45
C LYS A 21 24.24 -3.01 12.90
N GLN A 22 25.06 -3.83 13.54
CA GLN A 22 25.54 -3.63 14.91
C GLN A 22 26.93 -2.95 14.88
N ASP A 23 27.07 -1.87 14.14
CA ASP A 23 28.37 -1.20 13.95
C ASP A 23 28.29 0.24 14.47
N GLU A 24 28.70 0.45 15.72
CA GLU A 24 28.58 1.74 16.42
C GLU A 24 29.56 2.82 15.90
N GLU A 25 30.49 2.46 15.02
CA GLU A 25 31.58 3.35 14.57
C GLU A 25 31.23 4.17 13.31
N ALA A 26 30.13 3.84 12.62
CA ALA A 26 29.72 4.53 11.40
C ALA A 26 28.98 5.85 11.70
N LYS A 27 29.72 6.98 11.65
CA LYS A 27 29.17 8.33 11.89
C LYS A 27 28.17 8.82 10.83
N GLN A 28 28.06 8.15 9.69
CA GLN A 28 27.11 8.50 8.62
C GLN A 28 26.61 7.22 7.95
N GLY A 29 25.42 6.76 8.36
CA GLY A 29 24.79 5.57 7.82
C GLY A 29 24.37 5.71 6.37
N VAL A 30 24.39 4.59 5.64
CA VAL A 30 23.83 4.46 4.29
C VAL A 30 22.32 4.32 4.42
N ARG A 31 21.57 5.11 3.63
CA ARG A 31 20.10 5.04 3.63
C ARG A 31 19.61 3.80 2.89
N ASP A 32 18.52 3.23 3.37
CA ASP A 32 17.84 2.13 2.67
C ASP A 32 17.23 2.60 1.34
N VAL A 33 16.84 3.88 1.26
CA VAL A 33 16.25 4.51 0.07
C VAL A 33 16.88 5.88 -0.17
N ASP A 34 17.64 6.00 -1.26
CA ASP A 34 18.31 7.26 -1.64
C ASP A 34 17.35 8.30 -2.21
N CYS A 35 16.38 7.86 -3.02
CA CYS A 35 15.49 8.75 -3.75
C CYS A 35 14.09 8.15 -3.89
N VAL A 36 13.08 9.01 -3.70
CA VAL A 36 11.68 8.66 -3.94
C VAL A 36 11.12 9.62 -4.99
N ILE A 37 10.80 9.06 -6.16
CA ILE A 37 10.18 9.78 -7.28
C ILE A 37 8.69 9.45 -7.32
N THR A 38 7.85 10.47 -7.38
CA THR A 38 6.40 10.33 -7.53
C THR A 38 6.01 10.09 -8.99
N ALA A 39 4.79 9.57 -9.25
CA ALA A 39 4.31 9.39 -10.62
C ALA A 39 4.25 10.73 -11.38
N ARG A 40 3.86 11.80 -10.69
CA ARG A 40 3.86 13.17 -11.24
C ARG A 40 5.28 13.66 -11.59
N GLU A 41 6.25 13.44 -10.72
CA GLU A 41 7.64 13.85 -10.98
C GLU A 41 8.28 13.07 -12.13
N LEU A 42 7.93 11.80 -12.29
CA LEU A 42 8.38 11.00 -13.44
C LEU A 42 7.89 11.61 -14.77
N LEU A 43 6.67 12.11 -14.82
CA LEU A 43 6.13 12.82 -15.99
C LEU A 43 6.86 14.13 -16.26
N MET A 44 7.09 14.95 -15.22
CA MET A 44 7.86 16.19 -15.35
C MET A 44 9.29 15.91 -15.84
N LEU A 45 9.88 14.80 -15.41
CA LEU A 45 11.22 14.38 -15.83
C LEU A 45 11.25 13.97 -17.30
N ALA A 46 10.20 13.30 -17.78
CA ALA A 46 10.06 12.92 -19.18
C ALA A 46 9.86 14.15 -20.07
N ASP A 47 8.97 15.07 -19.66
CA ASP A 47 8.71 16.32 -20.38
C ASP A 47 9.95 17.21 -20.50
N SER A 48 10.70 17.40 -19.40
CA SER A 48 11.96 18.14 -19.42
C SER A 48 13.06 17.52 -20.29
N ARG A 49 12.93 16.24 -20.65
CA ARG A 49 13.81 15.52 -21.59
C ARG A 49 13.20 15.34 -22.98
N GLY A 50 12.02 15.88 -23.25
CA GLY A 50 11.31 15.70 -24.52
C GLY A 50 10.90 14.26 -24.80
N ILE A 51 10.70 13.44 -23.76
CA ILE A 51 10.31 12.03 -23.88
C ILE A 51 8.78 11.94 -23.83
N SER A 52 8.18 11.41 -24.89
CA SER A 52 6.73 11.17 -24.98
C SER A 52 6.40 9.72 -24.64
N PHE A 53 5.70 9.47 -23.52
CA PHE A 53 5.30 8.12 -23.11
C PHE A 53 4.49 7.35 -24.18
N PRO A 54 3.51 7.97 -24.88
CA PRO A 54 2.79 7.28 -25.96
C PRO A 54 3.67 6.80 -27.11
N ALA A 55 4.82 7.41 -27.32
CA ALA A 55 5.78 7.03 -28.36
C ALA A 55 6.76 5.94 -27.92
N LEU A 56 6.79 5.56 -26.64
CA LEU A 56 7.67 4.52 -26.14
C LEU A 56 7.16 3.12 -26.55
N PRO A 57 8.06 2.17 -26.83
CA PRO A 57 7.69 0.78 -27.03
C PRO A 57 6.93 0.23 -25.82
N ARG A 58 5.83 -0.50 -26.08
CA ARG A 58 5.04 -1.17 -25.04
C ARG A 58 5.57 -2.56 -24.65
N ARG A 59 6.77 -2.90 -25.12
CA ARG A 59 7.42 -4.18 -24.81
C ARG A 59 8.38 -3.97 -23.63
N PRO A 60 8.44 -4.90 -22.67
CA PRO A 60 9.44 -4.87 -21.62
C PRO A 60 10.86 -4.82 -22.20
N LEU A 61 11.79 -4.22 -21.46
CA LEU A 61 13.21 -4.33 -21.77
C LEU A 61 13.67 -5.77 -21.57
N SER A 62 14.64 -6.22 -22.38
CA SER A 62 15.20 -7.55 -22.21
C SER A 62 15.93 -7.64 -20.88
N ARG A 63 16.01 -8.84 -20.29
CA ARG A 63 16.78 -9.04 -19.05
C ARG A 63 18.27 -8.70 -19.20
N ARG A 64 18.80 -8.79 -20.43
CA ARG A 64 20.20 -8.47 -20.74
C ARG A 64 20.48 -6.97 -20.63
N ASP A 65 19.45 -6.14 -20.80
CA ASP A 65 19.55 -4.68 -20.68
C ASP A 65 19.42 -4.19 -19.22
N ARG A 66 19.06 -5.08 -18.29
CA ARG A 66 18.92 -4.76 -16.88
C ARG A 66 20.23 -5.00 -16.14
N ILE A 67 20.59 -4.09 -15.24
CA ILE A 67 21.62 -4.32 -14.24
C ILE A 67 21.12 -5.40 -13.27
N ALA A 68 21.81 -6.55 -13.24
CA ALA A 68 21.48 -7.63 -12.33
C ALA A 68 21.69 -7.23 -10.87
N PHE A 69 20.82 -7.70 -9.98
CA PHE A 69 21.05 -7.58 -8.55
C PHE A 69 22.27 -8.44 -8.18
N PRO A 70 23.14 -7.99 -7.24
CA PRO A 70 24.42 -8.67 -6.96
C PRO A 70 24.28 -10.13 -6.54
N ASP A 71 23.22 -10.46 -5.79
CA ASP A 71 22.92 -11.83 -5.37
C ASP A 71 21.92 -12.50 -6.32
N PRO A 72 22.26 -13.63 -6.97
CA PRO A 72 21.40 -14.27 -7.97
C PRO A 72 20.07 -14.80 -7.43
N GLN A 73 20.03 -15.26 -6.17
CA GLN A 73 18.82 -15.80 -5.56
C GLN A 73 17.84 -14.69 -5.20
N LEU A 74 18.34 -13.58 -4.64
CA LEU A 74 17.57 -12.36 -4.43
C LEU A 74 17.16 -11.73 -5.76
N ASP A 75 18.00 -11.76 -6.79
CA ASP A 75 17.67 -11.29 -8.13
C ASP A 75 16.46 -12.04 -8.70
N ALA A 76 16.49 -13.37 -8.64
CA ALA A 76 15.41 -14.22 -9.11
C ALA A 76 14.10 -14.01 -8.32
N PHE A 77 14.19 -13.72 -7.02
CA PHE A 77 13.04 -13.45 -6.17
C PHE A 77 12.44 -12.05 -6.41
N LEU A 78 13.26 -11.01 -6.47
CA LEU A 78 12.83 -9.62 -6.65
C LEU A 78 12.33 -9.36 -8.08
N PHE A 79 12.86 -10.09 -9.07
CA PHE A 79 12.56 -9.90 -10.49
C PHE A 79 12.16 -11.22 -11.17
N PRO A 80 11.03 -11.85 -10.83
CA PRO A 80 10.64 -13.17 -11.36
C PRO A 80 10.43 -13.18 -12.89
N ARG A 81 10.63 -14.35 -13.53
CA ARG A 81 10.55 -14.57 -15.00
C ARG A 81 9.14 -14.55 -15.60
N GLY A 82 8.11 -14.35 -14.79
CA GLY A 82 6.73 -14.24 -15.24
C GLY A 82 5.87 -13.68 -14.12
N ARG A 83 4.97 -12.75 -14.46
CA ARG A 83 4.08 -12.13 -13.48
C ARG A 83 2.87 -13.03 -13.26
N ARG A 84 3.06 -14.18 -12.61
CA ARG A 84 1.92 -15.02 -12.18
C ARG A 84 1.21 -14.33 -11.02
N ARG A 85 0.21 -13.50 -11.31
CA ARG A 85 -0.84 -13.17 -10.36
C ARG A 85 -2.15 -13.80 -10.82
N SER A 86 -2.81 -14.49 -9.90
CA SER A 86 -4.14 -15.05 -10.12
C SER A 86 -5.14 -13.91 -10.32
N ASN A 87 -5.80 -13.89 -11.47
CA ASN A 87 -6.66 -12.81 -11.96
C ASN A 87 -7.90 -12.49 -11.10
N ARG A 88 -8.22 -13.26 -10.05
CA ARG A 88 -9.47 -13.11 -9.29
C ARG A 88 -9.33 -12.55 -7.88
N THR A 89 -8.16 -12.63 -7.26
CA THR A 89 -7.96 -12.27 -5.84
C THR A 89 -7.62 -10.79 -5.62
N VAL A 90 -7.28 -10.05 -6.68
CA VAL A 90 -6.74 -8.68 -6.57
C VAL A 90 -7.81 -7.61 -6.25
N LEU A 91 -9.06 -7.79 -6.72
CA LEU A 91 -10.11 -6.80 -6.48
C LEU A 91 -10.62 -6.79 -5.03
N GLU A 92 -10.75 -7.97 -4.42
CA GLU A 92 -11.17 -8.11 -3.03
C GLU A 92 -10.05 -7.66 -2.08
N ALA A 93 -8.79 -7.95 -2.44
CA ALA A 93 -7.60 -7.45 -1.74
C ALA A 93 -7.48 -5.92 -1.72
N GLY A 94 -7.97 -5.24 -2.76
CA GLY A 94 -7.83 -3.78 -2.91
C GLY A 94 -6.41 -3.35 -3.28
N SER A 95 -6.21 -2.02 -3.31
CA SER A 95 -4.98 -1.39 -3.83
C SER A 95 -3.83 -1.27 -2.82
N SER A 96 -3.97 -1.86 -1.62
CA SER A 96 -2.99 -1.79 -0.52
C SER A 96 -1.88 -2.84 -0.57
N GLY A 97 -1.91 -3.74 -1.54
CA GLY A 97 -0.99 -4.87 -1.60
C GLY A 97 -1.53 -6.17 -1.01
N GLY A 98 -2.78 -6.19 -0.52
CA GLY A 98 -3.53 -7.41 -0.27
C GLY A 98 -3.10 -8.21 0.97
N TYR A 99 -2.36 -7.61 1.90
CA TYR A 99 -1.94 -8.29 3.13
C TYR A 99 -3.13 -8.81 3.94
N LEU A 100 -4.17 -7.99 4.13
CA LEU A 100 -5.39 -8.45 4.80
C LEU A 100 -5.96 -9.68 4.13
N TRP A 101 -6.08 -9.65 2.80
CA TRP A 101 -6.67 -10.73 2.02
C TRP A 101 -5.86 -12.01 2.11
N HIS A 102 -4.53 -11.91 1.99
CA HIS A 102 -3.64 -13.05 2.16
C HIS A 102 -3.74 -13.65 3.57
N ILE A 103 -3.86 -12.82 4.62
CA ILE A 103 -4.12 -13.29 5.99
C ILE A 103 -5.45 -14.06 6.04
N MET A 104 -6.53 -13.51 5.48
CA MET A 104 -7.83 -14.18 5.46
C MET A 104 -7.77 -15.53 4.74
N GLN A 105 -7.12 -15.62 3.58
CA GLN A 105 -6.96 -16.86 2.83
C GLN A 105 -6.07 -17.87 3.56
N THR A 106 -5.02 -17.41 4.24
CA THR A 106 -4.14 -18.28 5.04
C THR A 106 -4.87 -18.90 6.22
N TYR A 107 -5.73 -18.14 6.90
CA TYR A 107 -6.59 -18.71 7.94
C TYR A 107 -7.67 -19.62 7.35
N GLN A 108 -8.22 -19.28 6.17
CA GLN A 108 -9.20 -20.12 5.50
C GLN A 108 -8.63 -21.49 5.13
N SER A 109 -7.39 -21.56 4.62
CA SER A 109 -6.76 -22.84 4.25
C SER A 109 -6.54 -23.75 5.45
N GLN A 110 -6.33 -23.19 6.64
CA GLN A 110 -6.19 -23.93 7.90
C GLN A 110 -7.53 -24.44 8.45
N HIS A 111 -8.66 -24.01 7.89
CA HIS A 111 -10.01 -24.33 8.36
C HIS A 111 -10.88 -24.88 7.23
N LEU A 112 -10.82 -26.19 7.01
CA LEU A 112 -11.63 -26.89 5.99
C LEU A 112 -13.14 -26.58 6.13
N GLY A 113 -13.78 -26.25 5.01
CA GLY A 113 -15.21 -25.91 4.97
C GLY A 113 -15.55 -24.50 5.49
N SER A 114 -14.55 -23.68 5.81
CA SER A 114 -14.75 -22.27 6.17
C SER A 114 -15.00 -21.38 4.95
N SER A 115 -15.66 -20.24 5.17
CA SER A 115 -15.97 -19.27 4.12
C SER A 115 -15.72 -17.84 4.59
N ILE A 116 -15.20 -16.99 3.70
CA ILE A 116 -14.95 -15.58 3.96
C ILE A 116 -16.20 -14.78 3.58
N HIS A 117 -16.80 -14.09 4.55
CA HIS A 117 -17.89 -13.15 4.33
C HIS A 117 -17.36 -11.72 4.29
N ILE A 118 -17.71 -11.00 3.22
CA ILE A 118 -17.29 -9.61 2.99
C ILE A 118 -18.50 -8.69 3.16
N GLN A 119 -18.43 -7.79 4.14
CA GLN A 119 -19.47 -6.81 4.41
C GLN A 119 -18.94 -5.40 4.14
N ARG A 120 -19.52 -4.70 3.16
CA ARG A 120 -19.19 -3.30 2.91
C ARG A 120 -19.77 -2.42 4.01
N GLY A 121 -18.94 -1.51 4.51
CA GLY A 121 -19.31 -0.56 5.54
C GLY A 121 -20.13 0.62 4.99
N ARG A 122 -20.11 1.73 5.74
CA ARG A 122 -20.88 2.95 5.40
C ARG A 122 -20.45 3.61 4.08
N ASN A 123 -19.22 3.38 3.65
CA ASN A 123 -18.68 3.84 2.36
C ASN A 123 -17.78 2.74 1.77
N ALA A 124 -17.39 2.89 0.51
CA ALA A 124 -16.55 1.91 -0.20
C ALA A 124 -15.15 1.72 0.43
N ASP A 125 -14.71 2.70 1.22
CA ASP A 125 -13.41 2.73 1.89
C ASP A 125 -13.37 1.99 3.23
N VAL A 126 -14.53 1.50 3.71
CA VAL A 126 -14.62 0.67 4.91
C VAL A 126 -15.21 -0.68 4.52
N VAL A 127 -14.47 -1.75 4.75
CA VAL A 127 -14.92 -3.12 4.45
C VAL A 127 -14.55 -4.04 5.62
N ASP A 128 -15.52 -4.79 6.10
CA ASP A 128 -15.36 -5.80 7.14
C ASP A 128 -15.28 -7.19 6.50
N TYR A 129 -14.37 -8.02 7.01
CA TYR A 129 -14.13 -9.39 6.59
C TYR A 129 -14.32 -10.30 7.79
N THR A 130 -15.15 -11.32 7.65
CA THR A 130 -15.35 -12.34 8.70
C THR A 130 -15.15 -13.72 8.11
N LEU A 131 -14.21 -14.49 8.66
CA LEU A 131 -14.06 -15.90 8.36
C LEU A 131 -15.04 -16.69 9.24
N HIS A 132 -15.94 -17.44 8.62
CA HIS A 132 -16.88 -18.32 9.30
C HIS A 132 -16.43 -19.78 9.16
N SER A 133 -16.52 -20.55 10.24
CA SER A 133 -16.32 -22.00 10.23
C SER A 133 -17.40 -22.71 9.39
N ALA A 134 -17.23 -24.02 9.18
CA ALA A 134 -18.27 -24.86 8.57
C ALA A 134 -19.60 -24.86 9.36
N THR A 135 -19.55 -24.57 10.66
CA THR A 135 -20.73 -24.44 11.55
C THR A 135 -21.26 -23.00 11.64
N ASN A 136 -20.75 -22.09 10.80
CA ASN A 136 -21.10 -20.67 10.74
C ASN A 136 -20.66 -19.82 11.96
N GLU A 137 -19.72 -20.32 12.75
CA GLU A 137 -19.14 -19.57 13.88
C GLU A 137 -18.01 -18.64 13.40
N PRO A 138 -17.92 -17.40 13.92
CA PRO A 138 -16.87 -16.46 13.50
C PRO A 138 -15.51 -16.88 14.06
N LEU A 139 -14.57 -17.20 13.17
CA LEU A 139 -13.19 -17.61 13.49
C LEU A 139 -12.22 -16.42 13.52
N LEU A 140 -12.34 -15.53 12.55
CA LEU A 140 -11.47 -14.37 12.40
C LEU A 140 -12.27 -13.18 11.89
N LYS A 141 -12.06 -12.02 12.50
CA LYS A 141 -12.59 -10.74 12.02
C LYS A 141 -11.44 -9.83 11.66
N ALA A 142 -11.46 -9.31 10.45
CA ALA A 142 -10.53 -8.30 9.99
C ALA A 142 -11.29 -7.15 9.32
N ALA A 143 -10.66 -5.99 9.18
CA ALA A 143 -11.27 -4.88 8.48
C ALA A 143 -10.28 -4.01 7.73
N ARG A 144 -10.79 -3.32 6.72
CA ARG A 144 -10.07 -2.39 5.89
C ARG A 144 -10.65 -0.99 6.11
N TYR A 145 -9.81 -0.03 6.46
CA TYR A 145 -10.18 1.36 6.73
C TYR A 145 -9.30 2.31 5.92
N TYR A 146 -9.79 2.76 4.78
CA TYR A 146 -9.10 3.71 3.91
C TYR A 146 -9.61 5.13 4.13
N GLY A 147 -8.73 6.13 3.98
CA GLY A 147 -9.06 7.52 4.21
C GLY A 147 -8.88 7.97 5.66
N PHE A 148 -8.20 9.10 5.85
CA PHE A 148 -7.88 9.66 7.18
C PHE A 148 -9.11 9.86 8.07
N ARG A 149 -10.26 10.26 7.50
CA ARG A 149 -11.53 10.41 8.25
C ARG A 149 -12.01 9.08 8.84
N ASN A 150 -11.88 7.98 8.10
CA ASN A 150 -12.26 6.64 8.57
C ASN A 150 -11.27 6.15 9.64
N ILE A 151 -9.97 6.41 9.47
CA ILE A 151 -8.94 6.11 10.47
C ILE A 151 -9.19 6.87 11.77
N GLN A 152 -9.54 8.17 11.70
CA GLN A 152 -9.90 8.94 12.89
C GLN A 152 -11.09 8.34 13.63
N ASN A 153 -12.10 7.86 12.90
CA ASN A 153 -13.27 7.21 13.50
C ASN A 153 -12.91 5.85 14.13
N LEU A 154 -12.06 5.06 13.47
CA LEU A 154 -11.49 3.82 14.01
C LEU A 154 -10.74 4.10 15.33
N VAL A 155 -9.80 5.05 15.33
CA VAL A 155 -9.00 5.40 16.51
C VAL A 155 -9.89 5.93 17.64
N ARG A 156 -10.93 6.71 17.34
CA ARG A 156 -11.89 7.20 18.35
C ARG A 156 -12.66 6.05 19.02
N ARG A 157 -12.93 4.95 18.31
CA ARG A 157 -13.60 3.76 18.84
C ARG A 157 -12.65 2.86 19.64
N LEU A 158 -11.36 2.81 19.25
CA LEU A 158 -10.34 2.07 19.98
C LEU A 158 -9.91 2.76 21.28
N LYS A 159 -9.99 4.09 21.32
CA LYS A 159 -9.71 4.85 22.55
C LYS A 159 -10.77 4.54 23.60
N PRO A 160 -10.37 4.16 24.83
CA PRO A 160 -11.31 3.99 25.93
C PRO A 160 -12.19 5.23 26.08
N ALA A 161 -13.48 5.03 26.32
CA ALA A 161 -14.38 6.14 26.60
C ALA A 161 -13.81 6.94 27.77
N LYS A 162 -13.42 8.20 27.53
CA LYS A 162 -12.97 9.08 28.61
C LYS A 162 -14.11 9.19 29.62
N GLN A 163 -13.90 8.68 30.83
CA GLN A 163 -14.83 8.91 31.93
C GLN A 163 -14.96 10.44 32.10
N SER A 164 -16.19 10.94 31.94
CA SER A 164 -16.50 12.36 32.09
C SER A 164 -16.06 12.83 33.48
N ARG A 165 -14.99 13.64 33.56
CA ARG A 165 -14.51 14.27 34.80
C ARG A 165 -15.25 15.60 35.03
N MET A 166 -16.57 15.58 35.05
CA MET A 166 -17.38 16.73 35.48
C MET A 166 -17.91 16.46 36.90
N PRO A 167 -17.34 17.08 37.94
CA PRO A 167 -17.98 17.11 39.25
C PRO A 167 -19.23 17.98 39.17
N GLY A 168 -20.43 17.38 39.23
CA GLY A 168 -21.67 18.10 39.55
C GLY A 168 -22.68 18.35 38.42
N ALA A 169 -22.54 17.80 37.21
CA ALA A 169 -23.58 17.91 36.19
C ALA A 169 -24.73 16.91 36.43
N LYS A 170 -25.87 17.39 36.91
CA LYS A 170 -27.12 16.63 37.06
C LYS A 170 -27.54 15.99 35.73
N MET A 171 -27.84 14.70 35.78
CA MET A 171 -28.34 13.88 34.67
C MET A 171 -29.68 14.43 34.16
N GLY A 172 -29.73 14.84 32.89
CA GLY A 172 -30.93 15.38 32.25
C GLY A 172 -30.72 15.56 30.75
N GLY A 173 -30.54 14.47 30.02
CA GLY A 173 -30.38 14.51 28.57
C GLY A 173 -30.81 13.20 27.93
N SER A 174 -31.93 13.26 27.21
CA SER A 174 -32.55 12.17 26.45
C SER A 174 -31.51 11.32 25.71
N ARG A 175 -31.38 10.05 26.11
CA ARG A 175 -30.61 9.04 25.37
C ARG A 175 -31.36 8.77 24.07
N ARG A 176 -30.81 9.24 22.94
CA ARG A 176 -31.24 8.75 21.61
C ARG A 176 -31.05 7.22 21.57
N PRO A 177 -32.08 6.43 21.24
CA PRO A 177 -31.92 4.99 21.05
C PRO A 177 -31.07 4.78 19.79
N GLY A 178 -29.82 4.38 19.98
CA GLY A 178 -28.83 4.21 18.91
C GLY A 178 -27.37 4.40 19.35
N ALA A 179 -27.15 5.04 20.51
CA ALA A 179 -25.79 5.26 21.04
C ALA A 179 -25.19 4.04 21.77
N ALA A 180 -25.92 2.94 21.89
CA ALA A 180 -25.48 1.74 22.61
C ALA A 180 -24.57 0.79 21.82
N VAL A 181 -24.29 1.08 20.53
CA VAL A 181 -23.34 0.27 19.73
C VAL A 181 -21.89 0.74 19.91
N ALA A 182 -21.64 1.84 20.65
CA ALA A 182 -20.32 2.42 20.82
C ALA A 182 -19.47 1.78 21.94
N ALA A 183 -20.00 0.79 22.67
CA ALA A 183 -19.32 0.14 23.80
C ALA A 183 -19.01 -1.35 23.60
N ALA A 184 -19.34 -1.93 22.43
CA ALA A 184 -18.72 -3.18 22.02
C ALA A 184 -17.31 -2.82 21.52
N GLY A 185 -16.28 -3.23 22.25
CA GLY A 185 -14.90 -3.12 21.80
C GLY A 185 -14.78 -3.64 20.37
N MET A 186 -14.01 -2.96 19.53
CA MET A 186 -13.80 -3.40 18.16
C MET A 186 -13.08 -4.75 18.18
N ASP A 187 -13.83 -5.81 17.90
CA ASP A 187 -13.40 -7.21 17.87
C ASP A 187 -12.78 -7.55 16.51
N TYR A 188 -11.69 -6.88 16.14
CA TYR A 188 -10.90 -7.22 14.95
C TYR A 188 -9.52 -7.71 15.38
N ALA A 189 -9.10 -8.83 14.82
CA ALA A 189 -7.75 -9.36 14.98
C ALA A 189 -6.74 -8.60 14.11
N TYR A 190 -7.18 -8.07 12.96
CA TYR A 190 -6.35 -7.33 12.04
C TYR A 190 -7.13 -6.18 11.39
N VAL A 191 -6.51 -5.00 11.30
CA VAL A 191 -7.08 -3.86 10.59
C VAL A 191 -6.05 -3.28 9.63
N GLU A 192 -6.37 -3.32 8.35
CA GLU A 192 -5.58 -2.68 7.31
C GLU A 192 -6.01 -1.22 7.17
N VAL A 193 -5.03 -0.30 7.19
CA VAL A 193 -5.29 1.14 7.11
C VAL A 193 -4.52 1.78 5.97
N MET A 194 -5.18 2.69 5.25
CA MET A 194 -4.53 3.56 4.25
C MET A 194 -4.99 5.00 4.44
N ALA A 195 -4.06 5.95 4.41
CA ALA A 195 -4.39 7.36 4.64
C ALA A 195 -5.29 7.96 3.54
N CYS A 196 -5.11 7.51 2.29
CA CYS A 196 -5.88 7.97 1.14
C CYS A 196 -7.15 7.13 0.94
N PRO A 197 -8.32 7.76 0.67
CA PRO A 197 -9.50 7.04 0.17
C PRO A 197 -9.17 6.32 -1.14
N GLY A 198 -9.66 5.10 -1.34
CA GLY A 198 -9.32 4.26 -2.49
C GLY A 198 -7.90 3.65 -2.45
N GLY A 199 -7.12 3.93 -1.40
CA GLY A 199 -5.76 3.41 -1.23
C GLY A 199 -4.72 4.12 -2.11
N CYS A 200 -3.66 3.40 -2.49
CA CYS A 200 -2.49 4.01 -3.13
C CYS A 200 -2.75 4.53 -4.54
N THR A 201 -3.76 4.02 -5.26
CA THR A 201 -4.12 4.49 -6.62
C THR A 201 -4.60 5.93 -6.63
N ASN A 202 -5.15 6.43 -5.51
CA ASN A 202 -5.54 7.82 -5.28
C ASN A 202 -4.56 8.55 -4.34
N GLY A 203 -3.31 8.09 -4.27
CA GLY A 203 -2.28 8.70 -3.44
C GLY A 203 -1.93 10.12 -3.87
N GLY A 204 -1.47 10.97 -2.95
CA GLY A 204 -1.20 12.38 -3.24
C GLY A 204 -0.14 12.63 -4.31
N GLY A 205 0.75 11.66 -4.56
CA GLY A 205 1.79 11.72 -5.60
C GLY A 205 1.37 11.19 -6.97
N GLN A 206 0.08 10.85 -7.12
CA GLN A 206 -0.48 10.40 -8.40
C GLN A 206 -0.80 11.54 -9.36
N ILE A 207 -0.97 11.17 -10.61
CA ILE A 207 -1.38 12.04 -11.72
C ILE A 207 -2.82 12.48 -11.48
N LYS A 208 -3.08 13.78 -11.49
CA LYS A 208 -4.44 14.33 -11.41
C LYS A 208 -4.96 14.65 -12.81
N VAL A 209 -6.29 14.77 -12.95
CA VAL A 209 -6.94 15.12 -14.23
C VAL A 209 -6.31 16.35 -14.89
N GLY A 210 -6.02 17.38 -14.10
CA GLY A 210 -5.38 18.61 -14.58
C GLY A 210 -3.95 18.44 -15.11
N ASP A 211 -3.20 17.45 -14.61
CA ASP A 211 -1.84 17.19 -15.08
C ASP A 211 -1.82 16.51 -16.47
N VAL A 212 -2.89 15.80 -16.82
CA VAL A 212 -3.02 15.07 -18.10
C VAL A 212 -3.23 16.01 -19.29
N ALA A 213 -3.90 17.15 -19.07
CA ALA A 213 -4.17 18.13 -20.12
C ALA A 213 -2.89 18.70 -20.76
N GLY A 214 -1.81 18.82 -19.97
CA GLY A 214 -0.49 19.25 -20.46
C GLY A 214 0.26 18.15 -21.23
N LEU A 215 0.05 16.88 -20.88
CA LEU A 215 0.81 15.74 -21.43
C LEU A 215 0.33 15.26 -22.79
N TRP A 216 -0.94 15.50 -23.13
CA TRP A 216 -1.55 14.99 -24.36
C TRP A 216 -1.62 16.01 -25.50
N GLY A 217 -0.98 17.18 -25.36
CA GLY A 217 -0.89 18.17 -26.44
C GLY A 217 -2.25 18.44 -27.09
N ALA A 218 -3.17 19.07 -26.35
CA ALA A 218 -4.49 19.52 -26.82
C ALA A 218 -5.35 18.44 -27.51
N ARG A 219 -6.16 17.70 -26.73
CA ARG A 219 -7.39 17.05 -27.24
C ARG A 219 -8.45 16.65 -26.21
N SER A 220 -8.37 17.18 -24.99
CA SER A 220 -9.42 16.99 -23.98
C SER A 220 -9.86 18.38 -23.52
N GLY A 221 -10.97 18.87 -24.06
CA GLY A 221 -11.58 20.16 -23.70
C GLY A 221 -12.15 20.18 -22.28
N ILE A 222 -11.33 19.84 -21.29
CA ILE A 222 -11.66 19.95 -19.88
C ILE A 222 -11.05 21.28 -19.41
N GLU A 223 -11.80 22.35 -19.63
CA GLU A 223 -11.56 23.61 -18.93
C GLU A 223 -11.90 23.42 -17.46
N ASN A 224 -11.05 23.93 -16.56
CA ASN A 224 -11.34 24.00 -15.13
C ASN A 224 -12.54 24.95 -14.91
N GLY A 225 -13.75 24.41 -15.01
CA GLY A 225 -15.01 25.11 -14.77
C GLY A 225 -15.76 24.51 -13.60
N GLY A 226 -15.54 25.02 -12.39
CA GLY A 226 -16.34 24.77 -11.19
C GLY A 226 -16.08 23.46 -10.44
N ASP A 227 -16.09 23.53 -9.10
CA ASP A 227 -15.88 22.42 -8.15
C ASP A 227 -16.70 21.15 -8.46
N GLN A 228 -17.87 21.30 -9.10
CA GLN A 228 -18.76 20.19 -9.43
C GLN A 228 -18.41 19.45 -10.73
N VAL A 229 -17.70 20.06 -11.68
CA VAL A 229 -17.30 19.38 -12.95
C VAL A 229 -15.99 18.60 -12.76
N VAL A 230 -15.12 19.07 -11.86
CA VAL A 230 -13.87 18.40 -11.51
C VAL A 230 -14.12 17.07 -10.80
N ALA A 231 -15.17 16.96 -9.98
CA ALA A 231 -15.43 15.74 -9.20
C ALA A 231 -15.86 14.50 -10.05
N PRO A 232 -16.79 14.61 -11.02
CA PRO A 232 -17.10 13.52 -11.95
C PRO A 232 -15.89 13.09 -12.79
N ALA A 233 -15.16 14.07 -13.34
CA ALA A 233 -13.95 13.80 -14.13
C ALA A 233 -12.86 13.12 -13.29
N GLN A 234 -12.68 13.55 -12.03
CA GLN A 234 -11.76 12.94 -11.09
C GLN A 234 -12.18 11.50 -10.76
N LYS A 235 -13.47 11.23 -10.57
CA LYS A 235 -13.96 9.87 -10.30
C LYS A 235 -13.75 8.93 -11.50
N GLU A 236 -14.04 9.41 -12.71
CA GLU A 236 -13.79 8.65 -13.94
C GLU A 236 -12.29 8.40 -14.14
N TRP A 237 -11.46 9.42 -13.88
CA TRP A 237 -10.01 9.28 -13.94
C TRP A 237 -9.50 8.26 -12.94
N LEU A 238 -9.96 8.30 -11.69
CA LEU A 238 -9.61 7.30 -10.69
C LEU A 238 -10.02 5.89 -11.13
N ALA A 239 -11.19 5.73 -11.75
CA ALA A 239 -11.60 4.44 -12.30
C ALA A 239 -10.63 3.94 -13.39
N ARG A 240 -10.08 4.82 -14.23
CA ARG A 240 -9.04 4.47 -15.22
C ARG A 240 -7.70 4.14 -14.56
N VAL A 241 -7.34 4.85 -13.49
CA VAL A 241 -6.11 4.56 -12.72
C VAL A 241 -6.23 3.20 -12.02
N ASP A 242 -7.39 2.89 -11.43
CA ASP A 242 -7.68 1.60 -10.83
C ASP A 242 -7.66 0.49 -11.90
N GLU A 243 -8.32 0.70 -13.05
CA GLU A 243 -8.31 -0.23 -14.17
C GLU A 243 -6.89 -0.51 -14.68
N ALA A 244 -6.06 0.52 -14.85
CA ALA A 244 -4.64 0.35 -15.20
C ALA A 244 -3.85 -0.41 -14.11
N TYR A 245 -4.14 -0.16 -12.82
CA TYR A 245 -3.49 -0.85 -11.71
C TYR A 245 -3.83 -2.35 -11.67
N PHE A 246 -5.10 -2.70 -11.87
CA PHE A 246 -5.57 -4.08 -11.83
C PHE A 246 -5.29 -4.85 -13.13
N SER A 247 -5.38 -4.21 -14.30
CA SER A 247 -5.09 -4.84 -15.60
C SER A 247 -3.61 -5.17 -15.80
N ALA A 248 -2.68 -4.44 -15.16
CA ALA A 248 -1.26 -4.78 -15.18
C ALA A 248 -0.95 -6.14 -14.52
N SER A 249 -1.93 -6.78 -13.88
CA SER A 249 -1.83 -8.11 -13.28
C SER A 249 -2.39 -9.22 -14.18
N ASP A 250 -2.88 -8.89 -15.39
CA ASP A 250 -3.47 -9.85 -16.32
C ASP A 250 -2.40 -10.56 -17.18
N PRO A 251 -2.23 -11.90 -17.09
CA PRO A 251 -1.29 -12.66 -17.91
C PRO A 251 -1.59 -12.65 -19.42
N GLY A 252 -2.74 -12.14 -19.86
CA GLY A 252 -3.11 -12.07 -21.28
C GLY A 252 -2.24 -11.14 -22.16
N SER A 253 -1.33 -10.34 -21.58
CA SER A 253 -0.43 -9.47 -22.33
C SER A 253 0.93 -10.09 -22.68
N ASP A 254 1.19 -11.32 -22.25
CA ASP A 254 2.42 -12.06 -22.58
C ASP A 254 2.32 -12.57 -24.03
N ALA A 255 2.40 -11.65 -24.99
CA ALA A 255 2.73 -11.99 -26.36
C ALA A 255 4.12 -12.63 -26.35
N SER A 256 4.17 -13.95 -26.61
CA SER A 256 5.35 -14.76 -26.87
C SER A 256 6.58 -13.92 -27.19
N ASP A 257 7.56 -13.89 -26.28
CA ASP A 257 8.86 -13.32 -26.57
C ASP A 257 9.39 -14.01 -27.84
N GLY A 258 9.49 -13.22 -28.90
CA GLY A 258 10.01 -13.65 -30.19
C GLY A 258 11.53 -13.66 -30.22
N ASP A 259 12.20 -13.65 -29.06
CA ASP A 259 13.60 -14.02 -29.01
C ASP A 259 13.69 -15.54 -29.06
N GLY A 260 14.44 -16.07 -30.02
CA GLY A 260 14.67 -17.50 -30.16
C GLY A 260 15.50 -18.10 -29.01
N ASP A 261 15.46 -17.50 -27.83
CA ASP A 261 15.96 -18.11 -26.62
C ASP A 261 14.97 -19.26 -26.34
N LYS A 262 15.40 -20.49 -26.67
CA LYS A 262 14.71 -21.69 -26.24
C LYS A 262 14.28 -21.48 -24.80
N GLU A 263 13.04 -21.81 -24.47
CA GLU A 263 12.64 -22.16 -23.12
C GLU A 263 13.60 -23.26 -22.64
N MET A 264 14.75 -22.84 -22.14
CA MET A 264 15.55 -23.66 -21.26
C MET A 264 14.68 -23.70 -20.03
N VAL A 265 13.90 -24.78 -19.92
CA VAL A 265 13.31 -25.28 -18.68
C VAL A 265 14.48 -25.40 -17.71
N GLY A 266 14.83 -24.28 -17.10
CA GLY A 266 16.02 -24.11 -16.31
C GLY A 266 15.69 -24.66 -14.95
N ALA A 267 15.87 -25.97 -14.79
CA ALA A 267 16.16 -26.65 -13.53
C ALA A 267 15.46 -26.11 -12.26
N ASP A 268 14.17 -25.77 -12.34
CA ASP A 268 13.34 -25.46 -11.17
C ASP A 268 12.10 -26.37 -11.08
N ASP A 269 11.95 -27.32 -12.01
CA ASP A 269 11.08 -28.50 -11.87
C ASP A 269 11.76 -29.58 -11.00
N GLY A 270 12.34 -29.17 -9.87
CA GLY A 270 13.18 -30.00 -9.02
C GLY A 270 12.99 -29.81 -7.52
N VAL A 271 12.03 -28.99 -7.08
CA VAL A 271 11.43 -29.24 -5.77
C VAL A 271 10.34 -30.26 -6.03
N GLU A 272 10.68 -31.53 -5.79
CA GLU A 272 9.68 -32.57 -5.59
C GLU A 272 8.52 -31.97 -4.81
N ALA A 273 7.29 -32.18 -5.28
CA ALA A 273 6.09 -31.96 -4.50
C ALA A 273 6.19 -32.86 -3.26
N GLY A 274 6.90 -32.36 -2.26
CA GLY A 274 7.29 -33.02 -1.03
C GLY A 274 7.21 -31.98 0.08
N ASP A 275 6.03 -31.41 0.27
CA ASP A 275 5.20 -31.64 1.47
C ASP A 275 3.96 -30.74 1.38
N GLY A 276 2.77 -31.36 1.33
CA GLY A 276 1.47 -30.73 1.61
C GLY A 276 0.91 -29.76 0.56
N ASP A 277 -0.33 -30.03 0.12
CA ASP A 277 -1.24 -29.07 -0.55
C ASP A 277 -1.43 -27.75 0.26
N ASP A 278 -0.96 -27.73 1.51
CA ASP A 278 -1.06 -26.63 2.47
C ASP A 278 0.07 -25.57 2.39
N ASP A 279 1.19 -25.79 1.67
CA ASP A 279 2.33 -24.83 1.65
C ASP A 279 2.06 -23.57 0.79
N VAL A 280 1.15 -23.66 -0.18
CA VAL A 280 0.87 -22.59 -1.14
C VAL A 280 -0.49 -21.96 -0.89
N VAL A 281 -0.49 -20.69 -0.49
CA VAL A 281 -1.72 -19.90 -0.29
C VAL A 281 -1.68 -18.67 -1.20
N ASP A 282 -2.76 -18.45 -1.96
CA ASP A 282 -2.86 -17.33 -2.92
C ASP A 282 -1.72 -17.32 -3.97
N GLY A 283 -1.23 -18.50 -4.34
CA GLY A 283 -0.08 -18.65 -5.25
C GLY A 283 1.28 -18.28 -4.63
N ILE A 284 1.34 -18.07 -3.31
CA ILE A 284 2.56 -17.77 -2.56
C ILE A 284 2.94 -19.01 -1.74
N SER A 285 4.10 -19.59 -2.04
CA SER A 285 4.69 -20.68 -1.24
C SER A 285 5.35 -20.13 0.01
N ARG A 286 4.95 -20.62 1.18
CA ARG A 286 5.53 -20.23 2.46
C ARG A 286 6.98 -20.69 2.57
N SER A 287 7.26 -21.94 2.24
CA SER A 287 8.60 -22.52 2.27
C SER A 287 9.60 -21.71 1.41
N ARG A 288 9.20 -21.33 0.19
CA ARG A 288 10.01 -20.51 -0.72
C ARG A 288 10.30 -19.13 -0.14
N VAL A 289 9.28 -18.46 0.42
CA VAL A 289 9.46 -17.13 1.04
C VAL A 289 10.41 -17.25 2.23
N THR A 290 10.21 -18.22 3.11
CA THR A 290 11.10 -18.47 4.25
C THR A 290 12.54 -18.76 3.83
N ALA A 291 12.75 -19.56 2.78
CA ALA A 291 14.08 -19.84 2.25
C ALA A 291 14.81 -18.58 1.76
N VAL A 292 14.11 -17.70 1.02
CA VAL A 292 14.67 -16.43 0.55
C VAL A 292 15.00 -15.50 1.72
N LEU A 293 14.11 -15.43 2.70
CA LEU A 293 14.31 -14.62 3.91
C LEU A 293 15.55 -15.06 4.70
N ASN A 294 15.72 -16.37 4.87
CA ASN A 294 16.91 -16.93 5.53
C ASN A 294 18.19 -16.67 4.71
N HIS A 295 18.13 -16.79 3.39
CA HIS A 295 19.25 -16.45 2.51
C HIS A 295 19.63 -14.97 2.63
N TRP A 296 18.65 -14.07 2.68
CA TRP A 296 18.90 -12.63 2.86
C TRP A 296 19.59 -12.33 4.20
N ALA A 297 19.15 -12.98 5.29
CA ALA A 297 19.81 -12.87 6.59
C ALA A 297 21.27 -13.36 6.55
N GLN A 298 21.54 -14.46 5.85
CA GLN A 298 22.90 -15.00 5.68
C GLN A 298 23.80 -14.06 4.88
N VAL A 299 23.32 -13.54 3.75
CA VAL A 299 24.10 -12.64 2.87
C VAL A 299 24.45 -11.34 3.58
N THR A 300 23.55 -10.82 4.41
CA THR A 300 23.75 -9.54 5.12
C THR A 300 24.46 -9.71 6.47
N GLY A 301 24.44 -10.91 7.05
CA GLY A 301 24.87 -11.15 8.43
C GLY A 301 23.94 -10.52 9.48
N VAL A 302 22.71 -10.18 9.10
CA VAL A 302 21.72 -9.52 9.97
C VAL A 302 20.64 -10.52 10.35
N GLU A 303 20.29 -10.56 11.64
CA GLU A 303 19.23 -11.44 12.13
C GLU A 303 17.88 -11.14 11.48
N LEU A 304 17.13 -12.20 11.21
CA LEU A 304 15.87 -12.10 10.48
C LEU A 304 14.83 -11.20 11.17
N GLU A 305 14.78 -11.25 12.50
CA GLU A 305 13.90 -10.39 13.30
C GLU A 305 14.20 -8.91 13.06
N LYS A 306 15.47 -8.55 12.90
CA LYS A 306 15.91 -7.18 12.65
C LYS A 306 15.66 -6.74 11.21
N LEU A 307 15.69 -7.66 10.25
CA LEU A 307 15.37 -7.41 8.85
C LEU A 307 13.86 -7.26 8.60
N LEU A 308 13.02 -8.05 9.28
CA LEU A 308 11.59 -8.15 8.99
C LEU A 308 10.69 -7.39 9.94
N TYR A 309 11.06 -7.27 11.22
CA TYR A 309 10.20 -6.65 12.20
C TYR A 309 10.57 -5.19 12.40
N THR A 310 9.58 -4.34 12.18
CA THR A 310 9.66 -2.94 12.57
C THR A 310 9.25 -2.83 14.03
N THR A 311 10.10 -2.26 14.88
CA THR A 311 9.68 -1.85 16.22
C THR A 311 8.93 -0.52 16.14
N TYR A 312 7.92 -0.32 17.00
CA TYR A 312 7.30 0.98 17.14
C TYR A 312 8.36 1.99 17.58
N ARG A 313 8.60 2.98 16.73
CA ARG A 313 9.49 4.10 17.03
C ARG A 313 8.68 5.38 16.90
N LYS A 314 8.71 6.18 17.96
CA LYS A 314 8.04 7.48 17.97
C LYS A 314 8.69 8.34 16.89
N VAL A 315 7.88 8.85 15.96
CA VAL A 315 8.36 9.79 14.95
C VAL A 315 8.76 11.08 15.66
N GLU A 316 10.07 11.37 15.66
CA GLU A 316 10.62 12.66 16.06
C GLU A 316 10.66 13.54 14.81
N SER A 317 9.52 14.15 14.46
CA SER A 317 9.49 15.11 13.35
C SER A 317 9.81 16.52 13.87
N ASP A 318 10.87 17.11 13.30
CA ASP A 318 11.15 18.54 13.40
C ASP A 318 10.48 19.37 12.29
N VAL A 319 9.86 18.69 11.32
CA VAL A 319 9.08 19.31 10.24
C VAL A 319 7.87 20.03 10.84
N GLY A 320 7.93 21.37 10.89
CA GLY A 320 6.88 22.23 11.45
C GLY A 320 7.08 22.67 12.90
N LYS A 321 8.12 22.17 13.59
CA LYS A 321 8.53 22.68 14.91
C LYS A 321 9.65 23.69 14.75
N LYS A 322 9.27 24.96 14.56
CA LYS A 322 10.12 26.09 14.88
C LYS A 322 9.30 27.03 15.75
N ASP A 323 9.89 27.44 16.86
CA ASP A 323 9.37 28.43 17.81
C ASP A 323 9.15 29.78 17.11
N ILE A 324 8.03 29.92 16.42
CA ILE A 324 7.64 31.16 15.72
C ILE A 324 6.27 31.56 16.27
N PRO A 325 6.10 32.79 16.78
CA PRO A 325 4.88 33.24 17.44
C PRO A 325 3.66 33.18 16.49
N ASP A 326 2.54 32.67 17.01
CA ASP A 326 1.35 32.23 16.27
C ASP A 326 0.68 33.28 15.37
N VAL A 327 0.95 34.57 15.56
CA VAL A 327 0.24 35.65 14.87
C VAL A 327 0.73 35.85 13.42
N GLU A 328 2.01 35.66 13.13
CA GLU A 328 2.53 35.75 11.75
C GLU A 328 2.23 34.49 10.92
N ARG A 329 2.01 33.36 11.59
CA ARG A 329 1.78 32.05 10.95
C ARG A 329 0.42 31.96 10.28
N VAL A 330 -0.62 32.54 10.89
CA VAL A 330 -1.98 32.53 10.34
C VAL A 330 -2.08 33.40 9.08
N ALA A 331 -1.32 34.51 9.02
CA ALA A 331 -1.27 35.37 7.84
C ALA A 331 -0.45 34.76 6.69
N GLY A 332 0.65 34.05 6.99
CA GLY A 332 1.50 33.42 5.96
C GLY A 332 0.93 32.15 5.34
N LEU A 333 0.22 31.31 6.12
CA LEU A 333 -0.38 30.07 5.63
C LEU A 333 -1.67 30.30 4.83
N ALA A 334 -2.43 31.36 5.13
CA ALA A 334 -3.63 31.72 4.38
C ALA A 334 -3.32 32.34 3.01
N SER A 335 -2.10 32.86 2.80
CA SER A 335 -1.67 33.53 1.56
C SER A 335 -0.87 32.63 0.61
N SER A 336 -0.20 31.59 1.12
CA SER A 336 0.69 30.73 0.33
C SER A 336 0.10 29.38 -0.08
N ILE A 337 -1.04 28.97 0.48
CA ILE A 337 -1.74 27.74 0.12
C ILE A 337 -3.11 28.11 -0.45
N GLY A 338 -3.08 28.64 -1.68
CA GLY A 338 -4.24 28.62 -2.56
C GLY A 338 -4.53 27.17 -2.97
N GLY A 339 -5.31 26.48 -2.16
CA GLY A 339 -5.73 25.10 -2.40
C GLY A 339 -6.55 24.57 -1.23
N GLY A 340 -7.87 24.72 -1.34
CA GLY A 340 -8.84 24.31 -0.33
C GLY A 340 -8.72 22.84 0.08
N TRP A 341 -8.92 22.61 1.37
CA TRP A 341 -9.09 21.30 2.00
C TRP A 341 -10.50 20.76 1.81
#